data_AF-A0A9E6EB78-F1
#
_entry.id   AF-A0A9E6EB78-F1
#
_cell.length_a   1.000
_cell.length_b   1.000
_cell.length_c   1.000
_cell.angle_alpha   90.00
_cell.angle_beta   90.00
_cell.angle_gamma   90.00
#
_symmetry.space_group_name_H-M   'P 1'
#
loop_
_entity.id
_entity.type
_entity.pdbx_description
1 polymer ?
#
loop_
_entity_poly.entity_id
_entity_poly.type
_entity_poly.pdbx_seq_one_letter_code
_entity_poly.pdbx_strand_id
1 'polypeptide(L)'
;MTRTFRDVMGTLDGTGDIDCSNMGLTSLEGCPEHVDGNFNCSGNRLTSLDGAPQITGSFDCSNNILASLDGGPKIVDGNYSCSANLLTCLKGAPSKVKGAFDCSMNRLISLKGAPKKMKGAFNCSNNKLVSLYGSPLETGSFNCSNNLLLSLDGAPDEVRHDFDCSHNLLSSLAGSPDFVHGHFICAGNRLENLKHGPVEVYGDFDCSGNRITTLKRSPKIVTGRVNFADNPIMPCENVKKHTNHEAPDRSCLKLVYEVAGSYCRQGINEHAHLSIPISHLYAC
;
A
#
# COMPACT_ATOMS: atom_id res chain seq x y z
N MET A 1 34.27 18.51 1.90
CA MET A 1 33.72 19.82 1.48
C MET A 1 32.24 19.63 1.24
N THR A 2 31.42 20.55 1.76
CA THR A 2 29.98 20.58 1.46
C THR A 2 29.81 20.87 -0.03
N ARG A 3 28.94 20.12 -0.72
CA ARG A 3 28.57 20.37 -2.12
C ARG A 3 27.14 20.91 -2.10
N THR A 4 26.99 22.24 -2.10
CA THR A 4 25.70 22.90 -1.95
C THR A 4 24.97 23.01 -3.28
N PHE A 5 23.64 23.23 -3.22
CA PHE A 5 22.86 23.56 -4.40
C PHE A 5 23.42 24.80 -5.11
N ARG A 6 23.71 25.89 -4.38
CA ARG A 6 24.27 27.12 -4.96
C ARG A 6 25.56 26.88 -5.73
N ASP A 7 26.47 26.05 -5.20
CA ASP A 7 27.75 25.78 -5.85
C ASP A 7 27.60 25.01 -7.17
N VAL A 8 26.54 24.21 -7.30
CA VAL A 8 26.33 23.32 -8.46
C VAL A 8 25.39 23.93 -9.49
N MET A 9 24.30 24.57 -9.03
CA MET A 9 23.21 25.08 -9.86
C MET A 9 23.28 26.60 -10.05
N GLY A 10 24.08 27.31 -9.26
CA GLY A 10 24.08 28.76 -9.20
C GLY A 10 22.83 29.32 -8.51
N THR A 11 22.47 30.55 -8.88
CA THR A 11 21.24 31.20 -8.40
C THR A 11 20.15 31.04 -9.44
N LEU A 12 19.04 30.42 -9.04
CA LEU A 12 17.81 30.33 -9.84
C LEU A 12 16.74 31.24 -9.24
N ASP A 13 15.78 31.69 -10.04
CA ASP A 13 14.69 32.55 -9.60
C ASP A 13 13.47 31.78 -9.06
N GLY A 14 13.49 30.45 -9.15
CA GLY A 14 12.40 29.58 -8.70
C GLY A 14 11.32 29.33 -9.77
N THR A 15 11.48 29.85 -10.98
CA THR A 15 10.50 29.65 -12.04
C THR A 15 10.68 28.29 -12.72
N GLY A 16 9.55 27.61 -12.99
CA GLY A 16 9.54 26.30 -13.65
C GLY A 16 10.09 25.15 -12.80
N ASP A 17 10.43 24.06 -13.48
CA ASP A 17 10.94 22.84 -12.84
C ASP A 17 12.44 22.97 -12.52
N ILE A 18 12.84 22.54 -11.32
CA ILE A 18 14.24 22.47 -10.88
C ILE A 18 14.61 21.00 -10.65
N ASP A 19 15.55 20.49 -11.44
CA ASP A 19 16.14 19.17 -11.26
C ASP A 19 17.61 19.27 -10.86
N CYS A 20 17.91 18.87 -9.62
CA CYS A 20 19.25 18.76 -9.06
C CYS A 20 19.53 17.32 -8.57
N SER A 21 18.85 16.33 -9.16
CA SER A 21 19.00 14.94 -8.80
C SER A 21 20.36 14.37 -9.19
N ASN A 22 20.87 13.41 -8.42
CA ASN A 22 22.10 12.67 -8.70
C ASN A 22 23.37 13.53 -8.83
N MET A 23 23.40 14.72 -8.24
CA MET A 23 24.52 15.66 -8.35
C MET A 23 25.51 15.56 -7.19
N GLY A 24 25.32 14.61 -6.26
CA GLY A 24 26.16 14.41 -5.08
C GLY A 24 26.03 15.53 -4.05
N LEU A 25 24.91 16.25 -4.04
CA LEU A 25 24.64 17.34 -3.10
C LEU A 25 24.63 16.83 -1.66
N THR A 26 25.18 17.65 -0.76
CA THR A 26 25.11 17.43 0.69
C THR A 26 24.28 18.50 1.40
N SER A 27 23.86 19.55 0.69
CA SER A 27 23.04 20.64 1.22
C SER A 27 22.21 21.28 0.11
N LEU A 28 21.00 21.73 0.43
CA LEU A 28 20.14 22.53 -0.44
C LEU A 28 20.31 24.04 -0.20
N GLU A 29 21.41 24.45 0.45
CA GLU A 29 21.71 25.86 0.65
C GLU A 29 21.74 26.63 -0.67
N GLY A 30 20.95 27.71 -0.71
CA GLY A 30 20.83 28.60 -1.85
C GLY A 30 19.75 28.22 -2.86
N CYS A 31 18.95 27.18 -2.60
CA CYS A 31 17.71 26.99 -3.35
C CYS A 31 16.75 28.19 -3.13
N PRO A 32 15.92 28.51 -4.14
CA PRO A 32 14.79 29.42 -3.96
C PRO A 32 13.81 28.93 -2.89
N GLU A 33 13.26 29.84 -2.09
CA GLU A 33 12.25 29.51 -1.08
C GLU A 33 10.92 29.08 -1.71
N HIS A 34 10.62 29.59 -2.92
CA HIS A 34 9.45 29.23 -3.72
C HIS A 34 9.89 28.67 -5.06
N VAL A 35 9.27 27.57 -5.49
CA VAL A 35 9.48 26.99 -6.82
C VAL A 35 8.13 26.76 -7.47
N ASP A 36 7.84 27.43 -8.58
CA ASP A 36 6.53 27.37 -9.25
C ASP A 36 6.26 25.97 -9.84
N GLY A 37 7.31 25.28 -10.27
CA GLY A 37 7.25 23.93 -10.82
C GLY A 37 7.63 22.84 -9.82
N ASN A 38 8.05 21.69 -10.35
CA ASN A 38 8.51 20.54 -9.59
C ASN A 38 9.96 20.74 -9.13
N PHE A 39 10.27 20.26 -7.92
CA PHE A 39 11.61 20.28 -7.36
C PHE A 39 12.11 18.84 -7.11
N ASN A 40 13.11 18.41 -7.87
CA ASN A 40 13.73 17.09 -7.75
C ASN A 40 15.14 17.22 -7.19
N CYS A 41 15.36 16.68 -5.99
CA CYS A 41 16.66 16.57 -5.32
C CYS A 41 17.03 15.13 -4.97
N SER A 42 16.41 14.16 -5.66
CA SER A 42 16.63 12.74 -5.41
C SER A 42 18.05 12.26 -5.72
N GLY A 43 18.46 11.13 -5.13
CA GLY A 43 19.73 10.48 -5.47
C GLY A 43 20.97 11.27 -5.03
N ASN A 44 20.86 12.05 -3.96
CA ASN A 44 21.95 12.85 -3.41
C ASN A 44 22.45 12.26 -2.08
N ARG A 45 23.22 13.04 -1.32
CA ARG A 45 23.75 12.67 0.00
C ARG A 45 23.23 13.61 1.08
N LEU A 46 21.99 14.08 0.92
CA LEU A 46 21.34 15.02 1.85
C LEU A 46 21.05 14.31 3.17
N THR A 47 21.39 14.97 4.27
CA THR A 47 21.07 14.52 5.64
C THR A 47 19.99 15.37 6.31
N SER A 48 19.73 16.57 5.77
CA SER A 48 18.57 17.42 6.10
C SER A 48 18.00 18.04 4.83
N LEU A 49 16.79 18.57 4.93
CA LEU A 49 16.15 19.37 3.88
C LEU A 49 16.30 20.87 4.13
N ASP A 50 17.22 21.29 5.01
CA ASP A 50 17.44 22.71 5.26
C ASP A 50 17.86 23.42 3.97
N GLY A 51 17.20 24.54 3.69
CA GLY A 51 17.35 25.28 2.43
C GLY A 51 16.43 24.80 1.31
N ALA A 52 15.68 23.71 1.46
CA ALA A 52 14.67 23.32 0.46
C ALA A 52 13.58 24.40 0.28
N PRO A 53 12.93 24.45 -0.90
CA PRO A 53 11.76 25.31 -1.09
C PRO A 53 10.67 24.98 -0.07
N GLN A 54 9.99 26.00 0.43
CA GLN A 54 8.88 25.87 1.38
C GLN A 54 7.55 25.58 0.68
N ILE A 55 7.44 25.97 -0.60
CA ILE A 55 6.27 25.74 -1.45
C ILE A 55 6.78 25.31 -2.83
N THR A 56 6.20 24.24 -3.37
CA THR A 56 6.54 23.72 -4.71
C THR A 56 5.37 22.97 -5.34
N GLY A 57 5.45 22.67 -6.64
CA GLY A 57 4.60 21.72 -7.35
C GLY A 57 4.74 20.32 -6.75
N SER A 58 5.49 19.42 -7.38
CA SER A 58 5.90 18.15 -6.77
C SER A 58 7.27 18.26 -6.14
N PHE A 59 7.52 17.52 -5.05
CA PHE A 59 8.80 17.49 -4.37
C PHE A 59 9.33 16.06 -4.26
N ASP A 60 10.51 15.80 -4.80
CA ASP A 60 11.17 14.51 -4.70
C ASP A 60 12.52 14.66 -3.98
N CYS A 61 12.61 14.05 -2.80
CA CYS A 61 13.84 13.93 -2.00
C CYS A 61 14.23 12.46 -1.76
N SER A 62 13.73 11.55 -2.60
CA SER A 62 14.02 10.12 -2.50
C SER A 62 15.51 9.80 -2.65
N ASN A 63 15.92 8.62 -2.18
CA ASN A 63 17.30 8.14 -2.33
C ASN A 63 18.34 9.12 -1.75
N ASN A 64 18.15 9.50 -0.49
CA ASN A 64 19.05 10.33 0.30
C ASN A 64 19.36 9.65 1.65
N ILE A 65 19.93 10.38 2.60
CA ILE A 65 20.32 9.89 3.93
C ILE A 65 19.53 10.65 5.01
N LEU A 66 18.27 11.00 4.71
CA LEU A 66 17.43 11.78 5.60
C LEU A 66 16.96 10.95 6.80
N ALA A 67 17.15 11.48 8.00
CA ALA A 67 16.59 10.92 9.24
C ALA A 67 15.30 11.64 9.70
N SER A 68 15.04 12.83 9.15
CA SER A 68 13.87 13.68 9.38
C SER A 68 13.51 14.42 8.09
N LEU A 69 12.27 14.88 7.98
CA LEU A 69 11.80 15.76 6.91
C LEU A 69 11.80 17.24 7.32
N ASP A 70 12.33 17.55 8.51
CA ASP A 70 12.53 18.93 8.97
C ASP A 70 13.35 19.73 7.93
N GLY A 71 12.98 21.00 7.74
CA GLY A 71 13.52 21.88 6.69
C GLY A 71 12.81 21.78 5.34
N GLY A 72 12.09 20.68 5.08
CA GLY A 72 11.37 20.45 3.82
C GLY A 72 10.13 21.33 3.60
N PRO A 73 9.50 21.23 2.42
CA PRO A 73 8.35 22.05 2.05
C PRO A 73 7.17 21.84 3.00
N LYS A 74 6.40 22.91 3.22
CA LYS A 74 5.16 22.89 4.00
C LYS A 74 3.94 22.64 3.12
N ILE A 75 3.98 23.12 1.88
CA ILE A 75 2.90 23.00 0.91
C ILE A 75 3.46 22.39 -0.38
N VAL A 76 2.84 21.29 -0.82
CA VAL A 76 3.20 20.60 -2.06
C VAL A 76 1.94 20.40 -2.88
N ASP A 77 1.90 21.03 -4.05
CA ASP A 77 0.72 21.09 -4.91
C ASP A 77 0.55 19.86 -5.82
N GLY A 78 1.59 19.04 -5.92
CA GLY A 78 1.62 17.77 -6.62
C GLY A 78 1.96 16.60 -5.68
N ASN A 79 2.90 15.77 -6.11
CA ASN A 79 3.32 14.58 -5.37
C ASN A 79 4.48 14.90 -4.41
N TYR A 80 4.53 14.18 -3.29
CA TYR A 80 5.65 14.23 -2.35
C TYR A 80 6.32 12.86 -2.25
N SER A 81 7.59 12.77 -2.59
CA SER A 81 8.38 11.54 -2.46
C SER A 81 9.53 11.75 -1.48
N CYS A 82 9.58 10.91 -0.46
CA CYS A 82 10.68 10.79 0.50
C CYS A 82 11.13 9.33 0.66
N SER A 83 10.87 8.51 -0.35
CA SER A 83 11.20 7.09 -0.34
C SER A 83 12.70 6.83 -0.30
N ALA A 84 13.11 5.63 0.09
CA ALA A 84 14.53 5.23 0.13
C ALA A 84 15.41 6.21 0.95
N ASN A 85 15.02 6.44 2.20
CA ASN A 85 15.74 7.24 3.18
C ASN A 85 15.93 6.46 4.50
N LEU A 86 16.31 7.13 5.59
CA LEU A 86 16.51 6.53 6.91
C LEU A 86 15.45 6.96 7.93
N LEU A 87 14.27 7.40 7.46
CA LEU A 87 13.21 7.94 8.31
C LEU A 87 12.67 6.88 9.27
N THR A 88 12.45 7.28 10.53
CA THR A 88 11.79 6.44 11.57
C THR A 88 10.37 6.90 11.90
N CYS A 89 10.04 8.14 11.57
CA CYS A 89 8.71 8.73 11.59
C CYS A 89 8.61 9.81 10.50
N LEU A 90 7.41 10.38 10.29
CA LEU A 90 7.16 11.42 9.29
C LEU A 90 7.12 12.83 9.89
N LYS A 91 7.86 13.06 10.97
CA LYS A 91 8.02 14.40 11.54
C LYS A 91 8.67 15.32 10.50
N GLY A 92 8.11 16.51 10.34
CA GLY A 92 8.57 17.51 9.38
C GLY A 92 7.94 17.39 7.99
N ALA A 93 7.15 16.34 7.73
CA ALA A 93 6.41 16.19 6.49
C ALA A 93 5.51 17.42 6.20
N PRO A 94 5.24 17.71 4.92
CA PRO A 94 4.34 18.79 4.53
C PRO A 94 2.97 18.65 5.19
N SER A 95 2.39 19.79 5.62
CA SER A 95 1.05 19.81 6.20
C SER A 95 -0.04 19.64 5.13
N LYS A 96 0.29 19.96 3.87
CA LYS A 96 -0.62 19.86 2.72
C LYS A 96 0.10 19.24 1.52
N VAL A 97 -0.45 18.12 1.04
CA VAL A 97 -0.05 17.45 -0.21
C VAL A 97 -1.31 17.18 -1.01
N LYS A 98 -1.39 17.70 -2.24
CA LYS A 98 -2.58 17.52 -3.09
C LYS A 98 -2.57 16.17 -3.84
N GLY A 99 -1.38 15.71 -4.24
CA GLY A 99 -1.18 14.46 -4.99
C GLY A 99 -0.93 13.25 -4.10
N ALA A 100 -0.03 12.38 -4.54
CA ALA A 100 0.42 11.20 -3.82
C ALA A 100 1.51 11.51 -2.79
N PHE A 101 1.62 10.68 -1.76
CA PHE A 101 2.67 10.74 -0.76
C PHE A 101 3.37 9.38 -0.66
N ASP A 102 4.63 9.36 -1.07
CA ASP A 102 5.48 8.17 -1.02
C ASP A 102 6.54 8.29 0.08
N CYS A 103 6.42 7.41 1.07
CA CYS A 103 7.39 7.24 2.15
C CYS A 103 7.89 5.79 2.26
N SER A 104 7.77 5.04 1.16
CA SER A 104 8.21 3.66 1.09
C SER A 104 9.73 3.49 1.27
N MET A 105 10.17 2.27 1.55
CA MET A 105 11.60 1.94 1.67
C MET A 105 12.34 2.80 2.70
N ASN A 106 11.74 2.94 3.88
CA ASN A 106 12.33 3.67 5.01
C ASN A 106 12.49 2.72 6.20
N ARG A 107 12.63 3.27 7.42
CA ARG A 107 12.69 2.52 8.68
C ARG A 107 11.54 2.94 9.60
N LEU A 108 10.40 3.34 9.01
CA LEU A 108 9.26 3.87 9.75
C LEU A 108 8.72 2.80 10.71
N ILE A 109 8.60 3.18 11.99
CA ILE A 109 7.91 2.38 13.02
C ILE A 109 6.53 2.94 13.33
N SER A 110 6.23 4.15 12.83
CA SER A 110 4.98 4.88 13.01
C SER A 110 4.74 5.83 11.84
N LEU A 111 3.48 6.04 11.50
CA LEU A 111 3.04 7.05 10.52
C LEU A 111 2.76 8.43 11.16
N LYS A 112 3.12 8.64 12.43
CA LYS A 112 2.98 9.94 13.09
C LYS A 112 3.69 11.04 12.29
N GLY A 113 2.96 12.10 11.99
CA GLY A 113 3.42 13.21 11.16
C GLY A 113 2.95 13.14 9.70
N ALA A 114 2.36 12.02 9.26
CA ALA A 114 1.77 11.93 7.93
C ALA A 114 0.71 13.02 7.68
N PRO A 115 0.61 13.53 6.43
CA PRO A 115 -0.51 14.38 6.04
C PRO A 115 -1.84 13.65 6.26
N LYS A 116 -2.86 14.38 6.75
CA LYS A 116 -4.12 13.76 7.20
C LYS A 116 -5.12 13.47 6.10
N LYS A 117 -5.08 14.23 5.00
CA LYS A 117 -5.96 14.05 3.85
C LYS A 117 -5.17 14.26 2.58
N MET A 118 -5.36 13.39 1.61
CA MET A 118 -4.79 13.51 0.27
C MET A 118 -5.68 12.82 -0.75
N LYS A 119 -5.66 13.30 -1.99
CA LYS A 119 -6.46 12.70 -3.07
C LYS A 119 -5.71 11.56 -3.76
N GLY A 120 -4.37 11.64 -3.81
CA GLY A 120 -3.53 10.61 -4.40
C GLY A 120 -3.29 9.44 -3.45
N ALA A 121 -2.42 8.53 -3.89
CA ALA A 121 -2.03 7.35 -3.14
C ALA A 121 -1.12 7.71 -1.94
N PHE A 122 -1.29 6.98 -0.84
CA PHE A 122 -0.34 6.96 0.28
C PHE A 122 0.42 5.64 0.27
N ASN A 123 1.72 5.70 -0.02
CA ASN A 123 2.59 4.53 -0.05
C ASN A 123 3.54 4.55 1.16
N CYS A 124 3.35 3.59 2.07
CA CYS A 124 4.20 3.34 3.23
C CYS A 124 4.79 1.92 3.23
N SER A 125 4.82 1.27 2.07
CA SER A 125 5.36 -0.07 1.92
C SER A 125 6.85 -0.17 2.29
N ASN A 126 7.33 -1.38 2.57
CA ASN A 126 8.74 -1.65 2.83
C ASN A 126 9.29 -0.81 4.01
N ASN A 127 8.63 -0.93 5.15
CA ASN A 127 8.97 -0.24 6.40
C ASN A 127 9.00 -1.25 7.56
N LYS A 128 8.96 -0.74 8.80
CA LYS A 128 8.95 -1.55 10.03
C LYS A 128 7.70 -1.26 10.86
N LEU A 129 6.59 -0.92 10.20
CA LEU A 129 5.34 -0.55 10.86
C LEU A 129 4.75 -1.77 11.56
N VAL A 130 4.34 -1.58 12.81
CA VAL A 130 3.62 -2.59 13.61
C VAL A 130 2.14 -2.25 13.78
N SER A 131 1.75 -1.00 13.48
CA SER A 131 0.37 -0.52 13.40
C SER A 131 0.27 0.61 12.37
N LEU A 132 -0.96 0.92 11.95
CA LEU A 132 -1.24 2.00 11.00
C LEU A 132 -1.61 3.32 11.67
N TYR A 133 -1.66 3.36 13.01
CA TYR A 133 -1.94 4.59 13.74
C TYR A 133 -1.04 5.75 13.31
N GLY A 134 -1.70 6.84 12.90
CA GLY A 134 -1.05 8.03 12.38
C GLY A 134 -1.19 8.20 10.87
N SER A 135 -1.67 7.18 10.14
CA SER A 135 -2.01 7.24 8.71
C SER A 135 -2.89 8.44 8.35
N PRO A 136 -3.01 8.77 7.04
CA PRO A 136 -4.12 9.60 6.57
C PRO A 136 -5.47 8.99 6.95
N LEU A 137 -6.46 9.86 7.13
CA LEU A 137 -7.86 9.46 7.33
C LEU A 137 -8.54 9.13 5.99
N GLU A 138 -8.14 9.82 4.92
CA GLU A 138 -8.70 9.67 3.57
C GLU A 138 -7.55 9.65 2.55
N THR A 139 -7.59 8.70 1.62
CA THR A 139 -6.60 8.58 0.53
C THR A 139 -7.21 7.95 -0.74
N GLY A 140 -6.53 8.13 -1.88
CA GLY A 140 -6.88 7.44 -3.13
C GLY A 140 -6.64 5.93 -3.02
N SER A 141 -5.37 5.52 -3.11
CA SER A 141 -4.93 4.16 -2.82
C SER A 141 -4.10 4.13 -1.54
N PHE A 142 -4.13 3.02 -0.81
CA PHE A 142 -3.33 2.83 0.40
C PHE A 142 -2.45 1.59 0.26
N ASN A 143 -1.13 1.78 0.26
CA ASN A 143 -0.18 0.69 0.22
C ASN A 143 0.62 0.64 1.53
N CYS A 144 0.43 -0.43 2.29
CA CYS A 144 1.14 -0.73 3.52
C CYS A 144 1.83 -2.11 3.48
N SER A 145 2.08 -2.64 2.29
CA SER A 145 2.70 -3.95 2.12
C SER A 145 4.14 -4.01 2.65
N ASN A 146 4.63 -5.22 2.90
CA ASN A 146 6.01 -5.44 3.36
C ASN A 146 6.33 -4.66 4.64
N ASN A 147 5.53 -4.91 5.68
CA ASN A 147 5.67 -4.34 7.01
C ASN A 147 5.56 -5.46 8.06
N LEU A 148 5.40 -5.10 9.34
CA LEU A 148 5.27 -6.03 10.47
C LEU A 148 3.89 -5.92 11.12
N LEU A 149 2.86 -5.58 10.35
CA LEU A 149 1.50 -5.33 10.86
C LEU A 149 0.87 -6.62 11.39
N LEU A 150 0.25 -6.54 12.56
CA LEU A 150 -0.53 -7.62 13.18
C LEU A 150 -2.04 -7.47 12.96
N SER A 151 -2.50 -6.23 12.80
CA SER A 151 -3.85 -5.84 12.40
C SER A 151 -3.77 -4.62 11.46
N LEU A 152 -4.89 -4.27 10.85
CA LEU A 152 -5.05 -3.05 10.05
C LEU A 152 -5.64 -1.91 10.89
N ASP A 153 -5.59 -2.00 12.23
CA ASP A 153 -6.12 -0.94 13.09
C ASP A 153 -5.38 0.39 12.83
N GLY A 154 -6.17 1.43 12.62
CA GLY A 154 -5.69 2.75 12.23
C GLY A 154 -5.39 2.89 10.74
N ALA A 155 -5.85 1.98 9.87
CA ALA A 155 -5.93 2.23 8.43
C ALA A 155 -6.82 3.45 8.12
N PRO A 156 -6.72 4.04 6.92
CA PRO A 156 -7.64 5.10 6.50
C PRO A 156 -9.10 4.64 6.53
N ASP A 157 -10.00 5.55 6.94
CA ASP A 157 -11.44 5.30 6.99
C ASP A 157 -12.02 5.19 5.55
N GLU A 158 -11.44 5.93 4.59
CA GLU A 158 -11.84 5.94 3.19
C GLU A 158 -10.63 5.67 2.27
N VAL A 159 -10.72 4.61 1.46
CA VAL A 159 -9.78 4.28 0.38
C VAL A 159 -10.56 4.13 -0.92
N ARG A 160 -10.30 5.03 -1.87
CA ARG A 160 -11.09 5.19 -3.10
C ARG A 160 -10.71 4.24 -4.23
N HIS A 161 -9.55 3.61 -4.14
CA HIS A 161 -9.00 2.75 -5.17
C HIS A 161 -8.42 1.49 -4.50
N ASP A 162 -7.11 1.31 -4.55
CA ASP A 162 -6.47 0.05 -4.14
C ASP A 162 -6.10 0.06 -2.66
N PHE A 163 -6.23 -1.10 -2.02
CA PHE A 163 -5.75 -1.36 -0.68
C PHE A 163 -4.81 -2.56 -0.69
N ASP A 164 -3.51 -2.32 -0.50
CA ASP A 164 -2.49 -3.36 -0.44
C ASP A 164 -1.91 -3.46 0.97
N CYS A 165 -2.17 -4.60 1.62
CA CYS A 165 -1.62 -4.99 2.91
C CYS A 165 -0.84 -6.31 2.84
N SER A 166 -0.40 -6.70 1.65
CA SER A 166 0.36 -7.92 1.43
C SER A 166 1.67 -7.97 2.21
N HIS A 167 2.18 -9.18 2.43
CA HIS A 167 3.48 -9.41 3.08
C HIS A 167 3.58 -8.72 4.45
N ASN A 168 2.62 -9.02 5.32
CA ASN A 168 2.59 -8.60 6.71
C ASN A 168 2.46 -9.82 7.63
N LEU A 169 2.15 -9.61 8.90
CA LEU A 169 1.97 -10.67 9.91
C LEU A 169 0.50 -10.79 10.33
N LEU A 170 -0.45 -10.35 9.49
CA LEU A 170 -1.86 -10.27 9.82
C LEU A 170 -2.44 -11.65 10.12
N SER A 171 -3.06 -11.80 11.28
CA SER A 171 -3.83 -13.00 11.67
C SER A 171 -5.34 -12.83 11.47
N SER A 172 -5.80 -11.58 11.30
CA SER A 172 -7.14 -11.23 10.88
C SER A 172 -7.12 -9.92 10.08
N LEU A 173 -8.21 -9.62 9.37
CA LEU A 173 -8.38 -8.35 8.66
C LEU A 173 -9.04 -7.28 9.53
N ALA A 174 -8.95 -7.38 10.86
CA ALA A 174 -9.48 -6.34 11.76
C ALA A 174 -8.87 -4.97 11.42
N GLY A 175 -9.72 -3.94 11.27
CA GLY A 175 -9.33 -2.61 10.81
C GLY A 175 -9.28 -2.43 9.28
N SER A 176 -9.61 -3.48 8.50
CA SER A 176 -9.77 -3.36 7.05
C SER A 176 -10.92 -2.42 6.70
N PRO A 177 -10.83 -1.68 5.58
CA PRO A 177 -12.01 -1.03 5.00
C PRO A 177 -13.07 -2.07 4.62
N ASP A 178 -14.34 -1.73 4.82
CA ASP A 178 -15.48 -2.57 4.43
C ASP A 178 -15.72 -2.57 2.91
N PHE A 179 -15.37 -1.46 2.23
CA PHE A 179 -15.59 -1.26 0.80
C PHE A 179 -14.29 -0.83 0.13
N VAL A 180 -13.88 -1.55 -0.92
CA VAL A 180 -12.69 -1.21 -1.71
C VAL A 180 -13.07 -1.16 -3.19
N HIS A 181 -12.89 0.02 -3.77
CA HIS A 181 -13.31 0.30 -5.15
C HIS A 181 -12.32 -0.21 -6.20
N GLY A 182 -11.09 -0.52 -5.79
CA GLY A 182 -10.06 -1.12 -6.64
C GLY A 182 -9.67 -2.51 -6.16
N HIS A 183 -8.37 -2.79 -6.21
CA HIS A 183 -7.80 -4.06 -5.79
C HIS A 183 -7.68 -4.15 -4.26
N PHE A 184 -8.02 -5.30 -3.69
CA PHE A 184 -7.71 -5.62 -2.30
C PHE A 184 -6.71 -6.77 -2.25
N ILE A 185 -5.49 -6.46 -1.82
CA ILE A 185 -4.36 -7.41 -1.86
C ILE A 185 -3.92 -7.67 -0.42
N CYS A 186 -4.21 -8.87 0.06
CA CYS A 186 -3.94 -9.38 1.40
C CYS A 186 -2.98 -10.59 1.41
N ALA A 187 -2.31 -10.82 0.27
CA ALA A 187 -1.44 -11.96 0.04
C ALA A 187 -0.24 -12.04 1.02
N GLY A 188 0.27 -13.24 1.27
CA GLY A 188 1.49 -13.44 2.06
C GLY A 188 1.36 -13.02 3.53
N ASN A 189 0.22 -13.31 4.14
CA ASN A 189 -0.08 -13.03 5.55
C ASN A 189 -0.24 -14.35 6.35
N ARG A 190 -0.80 -14.28 7.56
CA ARG A 190 -1.06 -15.43 8.45
C ARG A 190 -2.55 -15.64 8.69
N LEU A 191 -3.40 -15.22 7.75
CA LEU A 191 -4.85 -15.28 7.89
C LEU A 191 -5.34 -16.73 7.86
N GLU A 192 -6.15 -17.13 8.84
CA GLU A 192 -6.78 -18.45 8.88
C GLU A 192 -8.21 -18.45 8.31
N ASN A 193 -8.81 -17.26 8.20
CA ASN A 193 -10.11 -16.99 7.64
C ASN A 193 -10.20 -15.49 7.25
N LEU A 194 -11.27 -15.11 6.56
CA LEU A 194 -11.47 -13.76 6.03
C LEU A 194 -12.34 -12.87 6.93
N LYS A 195 -12.43 -13.19 8.23
CA LYS A 195 -13.21 -12.36 9.16
C LYS A 195 -12.69 -10.93 9.19
N HIS A 196 -13.63 -9.98 9.20
CA HIS A 196 -13.39 -8.53 9.15
C HIS A 196 -12.75 -8.05 7.84
N GLY A 197 -12.67 -8.89 6.81
CA GLY A 197 -12.29 -8.44 5.47
C GLY A 197 -13.37 -7.59 4.82
N PRO A 198 -13.07 -7.00 3.66
CA PRO A 198 -14.03 -6.17 2.92
C PRO A 198 -15.28 -6.97 2.57
N VAL A 199 -16.42 -6.29 2.59
CA VAL A 199 -17.71 -6.82 2.12
C VAL A 199 -17.77 -6.79 0.61
N GLU A 200 -17.22 -5.73 -0.02
CA GLU A 200 -17.24 -5.52 -1.46
C GLU A 200 -15.87 -5.06 -1.97
N VAL A 201 -15.42 -5.70 -3.05
CA VAL A 201 -14.18 -5.39 -3.75
C VAL A 201 -14.50 -5.21 -5.24
N TYR A 202 -14.29 -4.02 -5.78
CA TYR A 202 -14.61 -3.69 -7.18
C TYR A 202 -13.41 -3.85 -8.13
N GLY A 203 -12.38 -4.55 -7.69
CA GLY A 203 -11.25 -5.02 -8.48
C GLY A 203 -10.87 -6.46 -8.12
N ASP A 204 -9.59 -6.78 -8.23
CA ASP A 204 -9.07 -8.10 -7.87
C ASP A 204 -9.00 -8.26 -6.33
N PHE A 205 -9.33 -9.45 -5.85
CA PHE A 205 -9.19 -9.86 -4.46
C PHE A 205 -8.12 -10.96 -4.35
N ASP A 206 -6.94 -10.60 -3.86
CA ASP A 206 -5.83 -11.55 -3.70
C ASP A 206 -5.54 -11.81 -2.23
N CYS A 207 -5.79 -13.02 -1.77
CA CYS A 207 -5.44 -13.49 -0.43
C CYS A 207 -4.63 -14.78 -0.48
N SER A 208 -3.80 -14.93 -1.52
CA SER A 208 -2.87 -16.04 -1.68
C SER A 208 -1.80 -16.09 -0.58
N GLY A 209 -1.14 -17.24 -0.40
CA GLY A 209 -0.02 -17.39 0.53
C GLY A 209 -0.40 -17.10 1.98
N ASN A 210 -1.59 -17.55 2.40
CA ASN A 210 -2.12 -17.40 3.75
C ASN A 210 -2.30 -18.79 4.39
N ARG A 211 -3.04 -18.87 5.51
CA ARG A 211 -3.37 -20.11 6.23
C ARG A 211 -4.87 -20.40 6.18
N ILE A 212 -5.57 -19.90 5.17
CA ILE A 212 -7.03 -19.95 5.08
C ILE A 212 -7.48 -21.39 4.89
N THR A 213 -8.33 -21.87 5.80
CA THR A 213 -8.90 -23.24 5.74
C THR A 213 -10.36 -23.23 5.28
N THR A 214 -11.01 -22.06 5.33
CA THR A 214 -12.40 -21.88 4.94
C THR A 214 -12.60 -20.52 4.28
N LEU A 215 -13.41 -20.49 3.22
CA LEU A 215 -13.78 -19.25 2.53
C LEU A 215 -15.09 -18.66 3.07
N LYS A 216 -15.56 -19.11 4.23
CA LYS A 216 -16.60 -18.40 4.98
C LYS A 216 -16.15 -16.96 5.24
N ARG A 217 -17.08 -16.01 5.11
CA ARG A 217 -16.81 -14.57 5.25
C ARG A 217 -15.91 -13.98 4.16
N SER A 218 -15.82 -14.63 2.99
CA SER A 218 -15.29 -13.96 1.79
C SER A 218 -16.14 -12.74 1.45
N PRO A 219 -15.58 -11.76 0.72
CA PRO A 219 -16.36 -10.64 0.20
C PRO A 219 -17.60 -11.14 -0.55
N LYS A 220 -18.73 -10.46 -0.37
CA LYS A 220 -19.98 -10.78 -1.07
C LYS A 220 -19.89 -10.44 -2.55
N ILE A 221 -19.15 -9.37 -2.86
CA ILE A 221 -18.95 -8.88 -4.21
C ILE A 221 -17.44 -8.80 -4.46
N VAL A 222 -17.00 -9.47 -5.52
CA VAL A 222 -15.69 -9.24 -6.16
C VAL A 222 -15.95 -9.15 -7.65
N THR A 223 -15.64 -8.03 -8.30
CA THR A 223 -15.86 -7.87 -9.74
C THR A 223 -14.66 -8.32 -10.57
N GLY A 224 -13.46 -8.28 -9.99
CA GLY A 224 -12.22 -8.75 -10.59
C GLY A 224 -11.96 -10.23 -10.33
N ARG A 225 -10.68 -10.59 -10.41
CA ARG A 225 -10.19 -11.96 -10.18
C ARG A 225 -10.07 -12.22 -8.69
N VAL A 226 -10.32 -13.46 -8.30
CA VAL A 226 -10.12 -13.93 -6.93
C VAL A 226 -8.95 -14.90 -6.89
N ASN A 227 -7.95 -14.63 -6.03
CA ASN A 227 -6.78 -15.47 -5.85
C ASN A 227 -6.69 -16.00 -4.41
N PHE A 228 -6.79 -17.33 -4.27
CA PHE A 228 -6.63 -18.06 -3.02
C PHE A 228 -5.49 -19.08 -3.06
N ALA A 229 -4.58 -18.98 -4.04
CA ALA A 229 -3.45 -19.88 -4.17
C ALA A 229 -2.63 -19.97 -2.87
N ASP A 230 -1.92 -21.08 -2.67
CA ASP A 230 -1.02 -21.26 -1.53
C ASP A 230 -1.69 -21.09 -0.15
N ASN A 231 -2.95 -21.54 -0.04
CA ASN A 231 -3.66 -21.69 1.23
C ASN A 231 -4.00 -23.17 1.48
N PRO A 232 -4.03 -23.63 2.76
CA PRO A 232 -4.44 -24.98 3.13
C PRO A 232 -5.96 -25.18 3.09
N ILE A 233 -6.64 -24.61 2.08
CA ILE A 233 -8.10 -24.72 1.93
C ILE A 233 -8.41 -26.21 1.81
N MET A 234 -9.25 -26.72 2.73
CA MET A 234 -9.54 -28.15 2.77
C MET A 234 -10.02 -28.62 1.40
N PRO A 235 -9.34 -29.59 0.76
CA PRO A 235 -9.94 -30.35 -0.32
C PRO A 235 -11.23 -30.98 0.21
N CYS A 236 -12.29 -31.03 -0.58
CA CYS A 236 -13.58 -31.62 -0.20
C CYS A 236 -13.52 -33.13 0.21
N GLU A 237 -12.33 -33.72 0.32
CA GLU A 237 -12.09 -35.16 0.34
C GLU A 237 -12.33 -35.86 1.70
N ASN A 238 -12.62 -35.12 2.79
CA ASN A 238 -12.87 -35.73 4.11
C ASN A 238 -14.33 -35.74 4.56
N VAL A 239 -15.29 -35.47 3.69
CA VAL A 239 -16.71 -35.78 3.98
C VAL A 239 -16.90 -37.28 3.79
N LYS A 240 -16.69 -38.07 4.85
CA LYS A 240 -17.14 -39.47 4.90
C LYS A 240 -18.60 -39.49 4.45
N LYS A 241 -18.89 -40.22 3.37
CA LYS A 241 -20.27 -40.61 3.01
C LYS A 241 -20.83 -41.36 4.22
N HIS A 242 -21.58 -40.68 5.08
CA HIS A 242 -22.45 -41.36 6.02
C HIS A 242 -23.57 -41.99 5.20
N THR A 243 -23.40 -43.29 4.92
CA THR A 243 -24.51 -44.16 4.54
C THR A 243 -25.47 -44.21 5.71
N ASN A 244 -26.52 -43.38 5.66
CA ASN A 244 -27.91 -43.68 5.99
C ASN A 244 -28.65 -42.39 6.39
N HIS A 245 -29.59 -42.00 5.53
CA HIS A 245 -30.77 -41.15 5.77
C HIS A 245 -30.67 -39.76 6.43
N GLU A 246 -29.49 -39.18 6.63
CA GLU A 246 -29.37 -37.74 6.87
C GLU A 246 -28.63 -37.06 5.73
N ALA A 247 -29.18 -35.94 5.24
CA ALA A 247 -28.57 -35.15 4.18
C ALA A 247 -27.15 -34.73 4.60
N PRO A 248 -26.14 -34.86 3.73
CA PRO A 248 -24.78 -34.49 4.08
C PRO A 248 -24.73 -33.03 4.53
N ASP A 249 -23.99 -32.77 5.60
CA ASP A 249 -23.75 -31.42 6.10
C ASP A 249 -23.19 -30.55 4.95
N ARG A 250 -24.03 -29.65 4.44
CA ARG A 250 -23.72 -28.71 3.35
C ARG A 250 -22.71 -27.62 3.77
N SER A 251 -22.16 -27.69 4.99
CA SER A 251 -21.12 -26.80 5.48
C SER A 251 -19.74 -27.05 4.84
N CYS A 252 -19.54 -28.20 4.17
CA CYS A 252 -18.36 -28.45 3.32
C CYS A 252 -18.57 -27.87 1.91
N LEU A 253 -17.91 -26.73 1.66
CA LEU A 253 -17.64 -26.10 0.36
C LEU A 253 -18.65 -26.40 -0.77
N LYS A 254 -19.80 -25.73 -0.74
CA LYS A 254 -20.46 -25.29 -1.97
C LYS A 254 -19.73 -24.04 -2.49
N LEU A 255 -18.47 -24.21 -2.88
CA LEU A 255 -17.54 -23.10 -3.21
C LEU A 255 -16.89 -23.23 -4.58
N VAL A 256 -17.58 -23.92 -5.50
CA VAL A 256 -17.10 -24.11 -6.87
C VAL A 256 -18.19 -23.83 -7.93
N TYR A 257 -19.48 -23.76 -7.58
CA TYR A 257 -20.52 -23.87 -8.61
C TYR A 257 -21.03 -22.60 -9.30
N GLU A 258 -20.52 -21.40 -8.97
CA GLU A 258 -20.79 -20.20 -9.80
C GLU A 258 -19.52 -19.41 -10.18
N VAL A 259 -18.33 -19.89 -9.79
CA VAL A 259 -17.06 -19.18 -10.04
C VAL A 259 -16.01 -20.02 -10.75
N ALA A 260 -16.10 -21.35 -10.74
CA ALA A 260 -15.02 -22.20 -11.24
C ALA A 260 -15.50 -23.17 -12.32
N GLY A 261 -15.76 -22.63 -13.51
CA GLY A 261 -15.42 -23.37 -14.72
C GLY A 261 -13.90 -23.32 -14.88
N SER A 262 -13.15 -24.24 -14.23
CA SER A 262 -11.87 -24.83 -14.70
C SER A 262 -10.99 -25.51 -13.62
N TYR A 263 -11.25 -25.41 -12.31
CA TYR A 263 -10.30 -25.95 -11.30
C TYR A 263 -10.58 -27.39 -10.83
N CYS A 264 -10.89 -28.28 -11.77
CA CYS A 264 -10.85 -29.72 -11.50
C CYS A 264 -10.55 -30.52 -12.77
N ARG A 265 -9.50 -30.14 -13.50
CA ARG A 265 -8.77 -31.05 -14.40
C ARG A 265 -7.28 -30.73 -14.35
N GLN A 266 -6.50 -31.79 -14.10
CA GLN A 266 -5.06 -31.92 -14.30
C GLN A 266 -4.21 -31.20 -13.21
N GLY A 267 -3.33 -31.86 -12.45
CA GLY A 267 -2.73 -33.16 -12.67
C GLY A 267 -2.01 -33.20 -14.01
N ILE A 268 -1.12 -32.24 -14.28
CA ILE A 268 0.06 -32.28 -15.17
C ILE A 268 0.67 -30.87 -15.17
N ASN A 269 2.00 -30.80 -15.16
CA ASN A 269 2.84 -29.62 -15.32
C ASN A 269 2.31 -28.62 -16.36
N GLU A 270 2.33 -27.33 -16.04
CA GLU A 270 2.96 -26.24 -16.81
C GLU A 270 2.50 -24.86 -16.32
N HIS A 271 3.42 -23.91 -16.37
CA HIS A 271 3.20 -22.49 -16.11
C HIS A 271 1.99 -21.93 -16.86
N ALA A 272 0.96 -21.45 -16.17
CA ALA A 272 -0.07 -20.63 -16.79
C ALA A 272 -0.68 -19.63 -15.82
N HIS A 273 -0.30 -18.36 -15.97
CA HIS A 273 -1.10 -17.22 -15.54
C HIS A 273 -2.45 -17.26 -16.27
N LEU A 274 -3.56 -17.39 -15.56
CA LEU A 274 -4.86 -17.15 -16.14
C LEU A 274 -5.85 -16.70 -15.07
N SER A 275 -6.63 -15.71 -15.47
CA SER A 275 -7.31 -14.83 -14.57
C SER A 275 -8.71 -14.55 -15.15
N ILE A 276 -9.76 -14.85 -14.40
CA ILE A 276 -11.15 -14.81 -14.88
C ILE A 276 -11.92 -13.72 -14.10
N PRO A 277 -12.62 -12.79 -14.76
CA PRO A 277 -13.52 -11.84 -14.09
C PRO A 277 -14.87 -12.51 -13.78
N ILE A 278 -15.39 -12.30 -12.57
CA ILE A 278 -16.69 -12.85 -12.16
C ILE A 278 -17.66 -11.69 -11.98
N SER A 279 -18.46 -11.43 -13.01
CA SER A 279 -19.64 -10.57 -12.90
C SER A 279 -20.84 -11.41 -12.46
N HIS A 280 -21.38 -11.08 -11.28
CA HIS A 280 -22.63 -11.56 -10.66
C HIS A 280 -22.55 -12.79 -9.77
N LEU A 281 -22.42 -12.54 -8.46
CA LEU A 281 -22.95 -13.41 -7.40
C LEU A 281 -23.78 -12.56 -6.44
N TYR A 282 -25.10 -12.73 -6.51
CA TYR A 282 -26.00 -12.25 -5.47
C TYR A 282 -26.06 -13.32 -4.36
N ALA A 283 -25.76 -12.93 -3.13
CA ALA A 283 -25.93 -13.79 -1.96
C ALA A 283 -27.38 -13.74 -1.45
N CYS A 284 -27.98 -14.90 -1.15
CA CYS A 284 -29.08 -15.00 -0.19
C CYS A 284 -28.58 -14.81 1.24
#